data_AF-A0A4Z2BF28-F1
#
_entry.id   AF-A0A4Z2BF28-F1
#
_cell.length_a   1.000
_cell.length_b   1.000
_cell.length_c   1.000
_cell.angle_alpha   90.00
_cell.angle_beta   90.00
_cell.angle_gamma   90.00
#
_symmetry.space_group_name_H-M   'P 1'
#
loop_
_entity.id
_entity.type
_entity.pdbx_description
1 polymer ?
#
loop_
_entity_poly.entity_id
_entity_poly.type
_entity_poly.pdbx_seq_one_letter_code
_entity_poly.pdbx_strand_id
1 'polypeptide(L)'
;MNYSQWSCRRLLVLTLSVLFSTASCENDWDFQFCGTWRHGGRPRTLGVNVSPGCNGIAVSANQSSLSIRGEITSQCRHSRVIPLTDTDELNSAESHFCLYWEPFYDQLKLQFGGKNLTLCPPASLQGSCCTDLSHDRNGPDGEYGIVDGRLKDDLVTDKTLLTYYFNASSTDCRFLAGARLQGLSIIRALAALKCS
;
A
#
# COMPACT_ATOMS: atom_id res chain seq x y z
N MET A 1 -1.30 59.62 -18.06
CA MET A 1 -2.56 58.84 -17.95
C MET A 1 -2.72 58.13 -19.30
N ASN A 2 -2.44 56.84 -19.43
CA ASN A 2 -3.29 55.72 -19.02
C ASN A 2 -2.47 54.46 -18.73
N TYR A 3 -2.23 54.18 -17.45
CA TYR A 3 -1.70 52.92 -16.93
C TYR A 3 -2.88 52.06 -16.45
N SER A 4 -3.76 51.60 -17.35
CA SER A 4 -4.96 50.86 -16.92
C SER A 4 -5.35 49.68 -17.82
N GLN A 5 -4.63 49.43 -18.91
CA GLN A 5 -5.03 48.39 -19.87
C GLN A 5 -4.13 47.14 -19.89
N TRP A 6 -3.02 47.13 -19.15
CA TRP A 6 -2.06 46.00 -19.13
C TRP A 6 -2.18 45.07 -17.91
N SER A 7 -2.88 45.48 -16.83
CA SER A 7 -2.97 44.68 -15.60
C SER A 7 -4.14 43.69 -15.55
N CYS A 8 -5.23 43.92 -16.30
CA CYS A 8 -6.43 43.09 -16.17
C CYS A 8 -6.35 41.73 -16.90
N ARG A 9 -5.51 41.63 -17.95
CA ARG A 9 -5.28 40.36 -18.68
C ARG A 9 -4.33 39.42 -17.95
N ARG A 10 -3.33 39.93 -17.22
CA ARG A 10 -2.38 39.09 -16.47
C ARG A 10 -2.99 38.54 -15.19
N LEU A 11 -3.89 39.29 -14.54
CA LEU A 11 -4.55 38.84 -13.31
C LEU A 11 -5.56 37.71 -13.58
N LEU A 12 -6.29 37.78 -14.71
CA LEU A 12 -7.28 36.76 -15.08
C LEU A 12 -6.64 35.41 -15.43
N VAL A 13 -5.44 35.41 -16.02
CA VAL A 13 -4.68 34.19 -16.34
C VAL A 13 -4.12 33.55 -15.06
N LEU A 14 -3.63 34.35 -14.11
CA LEU A 14 -3.12 33.84 -12.83
C LEU A 14 -4.23 33.26 -11.93
N THR A 15 -5.44 33.83 -11.97
CA THR A 15 -6.58 33.26 -11.22
C THR A 15 -7.12 31.97 -11.82
N LEU A 16 -6.99 31.77 -13.14
CA LEU A 16 -7.46 30.54 -13.80
C LEU A 16 -6.52 29.35 -13.53
N SER A 17 -5.22 29.57 -13.34
CA SER A 17 -4.25 28.52 -13.00
C SER A 17 -4.44 27.93 -11.59
N VAL A 18 -5.03 28.68 -10.66
CA VAL A 18 -5.27 28.21 -9.28
C VAL A 18 -6.52 27.33 -9.18
N LEU A 19 -7.43 27.40 -10.15
CA LEU A 19 -8.67 26.60 -10.16
C LEU A 19 -8.49 25.18 -10.73
N PHE A 20 -7.32 24.88 -11.32
CA PHE A 20 -7.00 23.54 -11.85
C PHE A 20 -6.10 22.69 -10.94
N SER A 21 -5.80 23.15 -9.72
CA SER A 21 -5.39 22.22 -8.66
C SER A 21 -6.62 21.52 -8.09
N THR A 22 -7.36 20.83 -8.94
CA THR A 22 -8.18 19.72 -8.46
C THR A 22 -7.20 18.73 -7.88
N ALA A 23 -7.21 18.61 -6.56
CA ALA A 23 -6.60 17.49 -5.87
C ALA A 23 -6.94 16.23 -6.67
N SER A 24 -5.90 15.59 -7.22
CA SER A 24 -6.04 14.22 -7.70
C SER A 24 -6.40 13.44 -6.45
N CYS A 25 -7.69 13.11 -6.28
CA CYS A 25 -8.06 11.96 -5.49
C CYS A 25 -7.42 10.78 -6.25
N GLU A 26 -6.15 10.50 -5.97
CA GLU A 26 -5.53 9.25 -6.31
C GLU A 26 -6.40 8.20 -5.64
N ASN A 27 -7.28 7.59 -6.43
CA ASN A 27 -8.09 6.52 -5.89
C ASN A 27 -7.12 5.39 -5.60
N ASP A 28 -6.95 5.13 -4.32
CA ASP A 28 -5.85 4.39 -3.78
C ASP A 28 -6.08 2.89 -3.91
N TRP A 29 -5.99 2.41 -5.14
CA TRP A 29 -6.33 1.03 -5.45
C TRP A 29 -5.25 0.07 -4.95
N ASP A 30 -4.01 0.52 -4.89
CA ASP A 30 -2.89 -0.23 -4.35
C ASP A 30 -2.75 0.02 -2.85
N PHE A 31 -2.42 -1.04 -2.12
CA PHE A 31 -2.18 -0.94 -0.69
C PHE A 31 -0.71 -1.15 -0.40
N GLN A 32 -0.14 -0.23 0.37
CA GLN A 32 1.21 -0.32 0.90
C GLN A 32 1.17 -0.13 2.41
N PHE A 33 1.63 -1.13 3.15
CA PHE A 33 1.86 -1.00 4.58
C PHE A 33 3.31 -1.29 4.90
N CYS A 34 4.01 -0.30 5.44
CA CYS A 34 5.40 -0.40 5.83
C CYS A 34 5.56 -0.26 7.33
N GLY A 35 6.65 -0.81 7.85
CA GLY A 35 7.01 -0.65 9.25
C GLY A 35 8.39 -1.20 9.54
N THR A 36 8.81 -0.97 10.77
CA THR A 36 10.05 -1.55 11.27
C THR A 36 9.69 -2.61 12.31
N TRP A 37 10.09 -3.85 12.03
CA TRP A 37 9.85 -4.97 12.93
C TRP A 37 10.96 -5.00 13.98
N ARG A 38 10.62 -4.64 15.22
CA ARG A 38 11.47 -4.83 16.40
C ARG A 38 11.37 -6.27 16.88
N HIS A 39 12.49 -6.97 16.85
CA HIS A 39 12.57 -8.42 17.09
C HIS A 39 13.74 -8.80 17.99
N GLY A 40 13.69 -9.99 18.58
CA GLY A 40 14.71 -10.50 19.52
C GLY A 40 15.99 -11.03 18.87
N GLY A 41 16.19 -10.79 17.56
CA GLY A 41 17.32 -11.31 16.80
C GLY A 41 16.95 -12.57 16.01
N ARG A 42 17.89 -13.50 15.85
CA ARG A 42 17.72 -14.73 15.04
C ARG A 42 17.32 -15.94 15.90
N PRO A 43 16.61 -16.93 15.32
CA PRO A 43 16.08 -17.01 13.95
C PRO A 43 14.76 -16.23 13.77
N ARG A 44 14.52 -15.77 12.53
CA ARG A 44 13.32 -15.01 12.14
C ARG A 44 12.53 -15.78 11.11
N THR A 45 11.21 -15.72 11.22
CA THR A 45 10.29 -16.40 10.31
C THR A 45 9.19 -15.49 9.82
N LEU A 46 8.76 -15.72 8.58
CA LEU A 46 7.56 -15.14 8.02
C LEU A 46 6.45 -16.21 8.00
N GLY A 47 5.40 -16.01 8.79
CA GLY A 47 4.19 -16.82 8.73
C GLY A 47 3.19 -16.21 7.74
N VAL A 48 2.88 -16.93 6.66
CA VAL A 48 1.86 -16.49 5.70
C VAL A 48 0.66 -17.41 5.82
N ASN A 49 -0.54 -16.84 5.93
CA ASN A 49 -1.81 -17.57 5.81
C ASN A 49 -2.86 -16.67 5.16
N VAL A 50 -2.89 -16.69 3.84
CA VAL A 50 -3.81 -15.90 3.02
C VAL A 50 -4.72 -16.81 2.21
N SER A 51 -5.97 -16.40 2.08
CA SER A 51 -6.98 -17.13 1.32
C SER A 51 -7.90 -16.21 0.53
N PRO A 52 -8.69 -16.78 -0.39
CA PRO A 52 -9.70 -16.02 -1.09
C PRO A 52 -10.77 -15.43 -0.18
N GLY A 53 -11.22 -14.22 -0.49
CA GLY A 53 -12.23 -13.43 0.23
C GLY A 53 -11.80 -11.97 0.37
N CYS A 54 -12.70 -11.08 0.82
CA CYS A 54 -12.41 -9.67 1.08
C CYS A 54 -12.71 -9.28 2.54
N ASN A 55 -12.36 -10.16 3.49
CA ASN A 55 -12.56 -9.91 4.93
C ASN A 55 -11.38 -9.15 5.56
N GLY A 56 -10.41 -8.71 4.75
CA GLY A 56 -9.29 -7.90 5.19
C GLY A 56 -8.03 -8.71 5.48
N ILE A 57 -7.01 -8.01 5.97
CA ILE A 57 -5.69 -8.55 6.23
C ILE A 57 -5.15 -8.04 7.56
N ALA A 58 -4.40 -8.89 8.25
CA ALA A 58 -3.72 -8.58 9.49
C ALA A 58 -2.21 -8.79 9.31
N VAL A 59 -1.45 -7.80 9.75
CA VAL A 59 0.02 -7.86 9.81
C VAL A 59 0.42 -7.81 11.27
N SER A 60 1.01 -8.89 11.76
CA SER A 60 1.39 -9.05 13.16
C SER A 60 2.86 -9.40 13.28
N ALA A 61 3.52 -8.95 14.33
CA ALA A 61 4.88 -9.35 14.61
C ALA A 61 5.13 -9.55 16.09
N ASN A 62 6.09 -10.41 16.41
CA ASN A 62 6.53 -10.67 17.77
C ASN A 62 8.06 -10.83 17.80
N GLN A 63 8.61 -11.40 18.86
CA GLN A 63 10.05 -11.56 19.03
C GLN A 63 10.75 -12.31 17.87
N SER A 64 10.10 -13.28 17.22
CA SER A 64 10.74 -14.19 16.24
C SER A 64 9.96 -14.42 14.95
N SER A 65 8.73 -13.90 14.85
CA SER A 65 7.89 -14.04 13.66
C SER A 65 7.26 -12.72 13.25
N LEU A 66 7.37 -12.41 11.95
CA LEU A 66 6.45 -11.54 11.22
C LEU A 66 5.38 -12.43 10.60
N SER A 67 4.12 -12.03 10.64
CA SER A 67 3.00 -12.85 10.16
C SER A 67 1.99 -12.01 9.39
N ILE A 68 1.55 -12.54 8.26
CA ILE A 68 0.57 -11.94 7.35
C ILE A 68 -0.57 -12.92 7.20
N ARG A 69 -1.77 -12.52 7.63
CA ARG A 69 -2.95 -13.40 7.62
C ARG A 69 -4.19 -12.67 7.14
N GLY A 70 -5.06 -13.35 6.42
CA GLY A 70 -6.36 -12.78 6.08
C GLY A 70 -6.99 -13.35 4.83
N GLU A 71 -8.08 -12.72 4.44
CA GLU A 71 -8.84 -13.02 3.24
C GLU A 71 -8.86 -11.76 2.40
N ILE A 72 -7.96 -11.73 1.41
CA ILE A 72 -7.80 -10.57 0.53
C ILE A 72 -7.72 -10.92 -0.96
N THR A 73 -7.58 -12.19 -1.30
CA THR A 73 -7.33 -12.61 -2.67
C THR A 73 -8.64 -13.03 -3.35
N SER A 74 -8.63 -13.05 -4.67
CA SER A 74 -9.70 -13.63 -5.48
C SER A 74 -9.50 -15.13 -5.67
N GLN A 75 -8.24 -15.59 -5.85
CA GLN A 75 -7.95 -17.00 -6.10
C GLN A 75 -6.72 -17.54 -5.36
N CYS A 76 -5.73 -16.71 -5.02
CA CYS A 76 -4.54 -17.20 -4.34
C CYS A 76 -4.85 -17.75 -2.93
N ARG A 77 -4.51 -19.01 -2.68
CA ARG A 77 -4.46 -19.58 -1.32
C ARG A 77 -3.01 -19.93 -1.01
N HIS A 78 -2.46 -19.31 0.03
CA HIS A 78 -1.07 -19.52 0.41
C HIS A 78 -0.92 -19.61 1.93
N SER A 79 -0.46 -20.77 2.42
CA SER A 79 -0.18 -20.98 3.84
C SER A 79 1.19 -21.65 4.00
N ARG A 80 2.16 -20.92 4.54
CA ARG A 80 3.54 -21.41 4.73
C ARG A 80 4.29 -20.60 5.77
N VAL A 81 5.27 -21.22 6.41
CA VAL A 81 6.31 -20.54 7.20
C VAL A 81 7.59 -20.47 6.38
N ILE A 82 8.12 -19.27 6.19
CA ILE A 82 9.31 -18.98 5.39
C ILE A 82 10.41 -18.48 6.32
N PRO A 83 11.59 -19.12 6.39
CA PRO A 83 12.74 -18.58 7.11
C PRO A 83 13.19 -17.26 6.49
N LEU A 84 13.38 -16.22 7.31
CA LEU A 84 13.89 -14.94 6.86
C LEU A 84 15.40 -14.89 7.10
N THR A 85 16.15 -14.97 5.99
CA THR A 85 17.61 -14.89 5.98
C THR A 85 18.06 -13.59 5.31
N ASP A 86 18.33 -12.60 6.16
CA ASP A 86 19.07 -11.42 5.71
C ASP A 86 20.54 -11.60 5.97
N THR A 87 21.34 -11.35 4.94
CA THR A 87 22.80 -11.38 5.03
C THR A 87 23.35 -10.09 5.64
N ASP A 88 22.59 -8.99 5.56
CA ASP A 88 23.11 -7.65 5.82
C ASP A 88 22.81 -7.16 7.25
N GLU A 89 21.89 -7.83 7.95
CA GLU A 89 21.47 -7.50 9.33
C GLU A 89 21.69 -8.70 10.28
N LEU A 90 22.96 -9.05 10.53
CA LEU A 90 23.32 -10.13 11.46
C LEU A 90 23.10 -9.75 12.94
N ASN A 91 23.25 -8.45 13.26
CA ASN A 91 23.23 -7.95 14.64
C ASN A 91 22.16 -6.87 14.90
N SER A 92 21.27 -6.60 13.92
CA SER A 92 20.20 -5.63 14.13
C SER A 92 19.11 -6.25 15.01
N ALA A 93 18.55 -5.47 15.93
CA ALA A 93 17.34 -5.81 16.68
C ALA A 93 16.06 -5.39 15.94
N GLU A 94 16.21 -4.78 14.75
CA GLU A 94 15.12 -4.23 13.97
C GLU A 94 15.33 -4.54 12.48
N SER A 95 14.24 -4.82 11.76
CA SER A 95 14.27 -5.01 10.30
C SER A 95 13.12 -4.28 9.64
N HIS A 96 13.41 -3.55 8.58
CA HIS A 96 12.39 -2.84 7.81
C HIS A 96 11.64 -3.79 6.86
N PHE A 97 10.35 -3.56 6.69
CA PHE A 97 9.53 -4.30 5.73
C PHE A 97 8.43 -3.43 5.11
N CYS A 98 7.98 -3.83 3.93
CA CYS A 98 6.81 -3.27 3.27
C CYS A 98 5.96 -4.37 2.64
N LEU A 99 4.67 -4.39 2.96
CA LEU A 99 3.66 -5.25 2.36
C LEU A 99 2.93 -4.49 1.27
N TYR A 100 2.84 -5.09 0.09
CA TYR A 100 2.18 -4.52 -1.08
C TYR A 100 1.05 -5.44 -1.53
N TRP A 101 -0.13 -4.86 -1.73
CA TRP A 101 -1.29 -5.53 -2.32
C TRP A 101 -1.75 -4.80 -3.57
N GLU A 102 -1.83 -5.54 -4.66
CA GLU A 102 -2.19 -5.06 -6.00
C GLU A 102 -3.45 -5.79 -6.46
N PRO A 103 -4.65 -5.27 -6.15
CA PRO A 103 -5.90 -6.00 -6.37
C PRO A 103 -6.17 -6.31 -7.83
N PHE A 104 -5.76 -5.41 -8.74
CA PHE A 104 -5.89 -5.63 -10.17
C PHE A 104 -5.09 -6.85 -10.67
N TYR A 105 -4.02 -7.22 -9.97
CA TYR A 105 -3.19 -8.38 -10.35
C TYR A 105 -3.43 -9.58 -9.43
N ASP A 106 -4.30 -9.48 -8.43
CA ASP A 106 -4.42 -10.45 -7.34
C ASP A 106 -3.05 -10.77 -6.69
N GLN A 107 -2.15 -9.78 -6.63
CA GLN A 107 -0.75 -9.97 -6.27
C GLN A 107 -0.45 -9.43 -4.88
N LEU A 108 0.15 -10.26 -4.03
CA LEU A 108 0.64 -9.89 -2.70
C LEU A 108 2.15 -10.08 -2.62
N LYS A 109 2.89 -9.04 -2.24
CA LYS A 109 4.37 -9.04 -2.12
C LYS A 109 4.79 -8.50 -0.77
N LEU A 110 5.84 -9.10 -0.20
CA LEU A 110 6.53 -8.55 0.96
C LEU A 110 7.96 -8.18 0.55
N GLN A 111 8.36 -6.95 0.80
CA GLN A 111 9.76 -6.56 0.78
C GLN A 111 10.34 -6.72 2.19
N PHE A 112 11.44 -7.47 2.31
CA PHE A 112 12.15 -7.70 3.57
C PHE A 112 13.66 -7.82 3.26
N GLY A 113 14.50 -7.05 3.96
CA GLY A 113 15.96 -7.11 3.78
C GLY A 113 16.44 -6.85 2.36
N GLY A 114 15.80 -5.89 1.68
CA GLY A 114 16.08 -5.56 0.28
C GLY A 114 15.60 -6.61 -0.75
N LYS A 115 15.00 -7.72 -0.31
CA LYS A 115 14.47 -8.77 -1.19
C LYS A 115 12.96 -8.67 -1.31
N ASN A 116 12.44 -8.92 -2.51
CA ASN A 116 11.01 -9.03 -2.76
C ASN A 116 10.57 -10.48 -2.73
N LEU A 117 9.67 -10.81 -1.80
CA LEU A 117 9.04 -12.11 -1.65
C LEU A 117 7.61 -12.02 -2.21
N THR A 118 7.38 -12.73 -3.31
CA THR A 118 6.03 -12.88 -3.86
C THR A 118 5.26 -13.91 -3.02
N LEU A 119 4.26 -13.45 -2.26
CA LEU A 119 3.44 -14.30 -1.41
C LEU A 119 2.26 -14.89 -2.18
N CYS A 120 1.67 -14.07 -3.06
CA CYS A 120 0.70 -14.49 -4.06
C CYS A 120 1.15 -13.96 -5.44
N PRO A 121 1.37 -14.85 -6.42
CA PRO A 121 1.75 -14.43 -7.76
C PRO A 121 0.57 -13.77 -8.48
N PRO A 122 0.83 -12.96 -9.53
CA PRO A 122 -0.23 -12.40 -10.34
C PRO A 122 -1.14 -13.48 -10.89
N ALA A 123 -2.42 -13.15 -10.95
CA ALA A 123 -3.45 -14.03 -11.43
C ALA A 123 -4.43 -13.29 -12.34
N SER A 124 -5.12 -14.05 -13.19
CA SER A 124 -6.18 -13.52 -14.03
C SER A 124 -7.34 -13.02 -13.17
N LEU A 125 -7.79 -11.79 -13.40
CA LEU A 125 -8.93 -11.23 -12.71
C LEU A 125 -10.20 -12.05 -12.94
N GLN A 126 -10.88 -12.43 -11.85
CA GLN A 126 -12.18 -13.08 -11.89
C GLN A 126 -13.14 -12.42 -10.90
N GLY A 127 -14.28 -11.93 -11.41
CA GLY A 127 -15.36 -11.39 -10.59
C GLY A 127 -14.96 -10.16 -9.79
N SER A 128 -14.74 -10.33 -8.48
CA SER A 128 -14.53 -9.26 -7.52
C SER A 128 -13.08 -9.14 -7.05
N CYS A 129 -12.65 -7.90 -6.83
CA CYS A 129 -11.36 -7.51 -6.31
C CYS A 129 -11.53 -6.91 -4.92
N CYS A 130 -10.53 -7.08 -4.05
CA CYS A 130 -10.55 -6.51 -2.71
C CYS A 130 -9.77 -5.19 -2.69
N THR A 131 -10.45 -4.07 -2.50
CA THR A 131 -9.91 -2.71 -2.53
C THR A 131 -10.13 -1.99 -1.20
N ASP A 132 -9.70 -0.73 -1.15
CA ASP A 132 -9.97 0.19 -0.04
C ASP A 132 -9.47 -0.36 1.30
N LEU A 133 -8.26 -0.94 1.26
CA LEU A 133 -7.62 -1.43 2.47
C LEU A 133 -7.32 -0.25 3.38
N SER A 134 -8.13 -0.12 4.42
CA SER A 134 -8.08 0.97 5.36
C SER A 134 -7.72 0.45 6.73
N HIS A 135 -6.99 1.27 7.48
CA HIS A 135 -6.65 0.95 8.85
C HIS A 135 -7.92 0.75 9.69
N ASP A 136 -8.00 -0.39 10.38
CA ASP A 136 -9.08 -0.71 11.32
C ASP A 136 -8.60 -0.45 12.75
N ARG A 137 -8.65 -1.46 13.62
CA ARG A 137 -8.14 -1.39 14.99
C ARG A 137 -6.67 -1.77 15.06
N ASN A 138 -6.05 -1.29 16.12
CA ASN A 138 -4.71 -1.72 16.53
C ASN A 138 -4.79 -2.89 17.50
N GLY A 139 -3.81 -3.78 17.41
CA GLY A 139 -3.51 -4.75 18.46
C GLY A 139 -2.92 -4.06 19.71
N PRO A 140 -2.61 -4.82 20.76
CA PRO A 140 -1.99 -4.27 21.96
C PRO A 140 -0.54 -3.82 21.70
N ASP A 141 -0.07 -2.93 22.57
CA ASP A 141 1.33 -2.51 22.64
C ASP A 141 2.21 -3.71 23.07
N GLY A 142 3.46 -3.74 22.62
CA GLY A 142 4.41 -4.81 22.94
C GLY A 142 5.86 -4.34 23.04
N GLU A 143 6.70 -5.12 23.73
CA GLU A 143 8.16 -4.92 23.75
C GLU A 143 8.76 -5.15 22.35
N TYR A 144 8.32 -6.25 21.72
CA TYR A 144 8.57 -6.59 20.32
C TYR A 144 7.32 -6.29 19.51
N GLY A 145 7.46 -6.13 18.20
CA GLY A 145 6.33 -5.85 17.32
C GLY A 145 6.71 -4.93 16.17
N ILE A 146 5.73 -4.24 15.61
CA ILE A 146 5.90 -3.34 14.48
C ILE A 146 5.85 -1.90 15.02
N VAL A 147 6.96 -1.19 14.87
CA VAL A 147 7.08 0.25 15.13
C VAL A 147 6.97 1.04 13.83
N ASP A 148 6.58 2.30 13.96
CA ASP A 148 6.43 3.26 12.85
C ASP A 148 5.59 2.69 11.70
N GLY A 149 4.45 2.09 12.04
CA GLY A 149 3.52 1.55 11.05
C GLY A 149 2.99 2.67 10.17
N ARG A 150 3.19 2.54 8.85
CA ARG A 150 2.78 3.53 7.85
C ARG A 150 1.87 2.90 6.82
N LEU A 151 0.72 3.52 6.58
CA LEU A 151 -0.13 3.23 5.44
C LEU A 151 0.28 4.20 4.34
N LYS A 152 0.90 3.68 3.28
CA LYS A 152 1.73 4.45 2.35
C LYS A 152 2.79 5.26 3.11
N ASP A 153 2.65 6.58 3.10
CA ASP A 153 3.56 7.54 3.74
C ASP A 153 3.02 8.04 5.08
N ASP A 154 1.73 7.81 5.37
CA ASP A 154 1.05 8.30 6.55
C ASP A 154 1.33 7.43 7.76
N LEU A 155 1.87 8.05 8.81
CA LEU A 155 2.12 7.39 10.09
C LEU A 155 0.79 7.05 10.76
N VAL A 156 0.55 5.77 11.01
CA VAL A 156 -0.62 5.28 11.73
C VAL A 156 -0.43 5.51 13.23
N THR A 157 0.74 5.16 13.76
CA THR A 157 1.12 5.32 15.16
C THR A 157 2.63 5.22 15.34
N ASP A 158 3.16 5.86 16.39
CA ASP A 158 4.55 5.78 16.83
C ASP A 158 4.81 4.63 17.82
N LYS A 159 3.75 3.94 18.26
CA LYS A 159 3.84 2.83 19.21
C LYS A 159 4.35 1.53 18.57
N THR A 160 4.99 0.70 19.40
CA THR A 160 5.25 -0.70 19.06
C THR A 160 3.98 -1.52 19.23
N LEU A 161 3.38 -1.97 18.14
CA LEU A 161 2.16 -2.78 18.17
C LEU A 161 2.42 -4.23 17.76
N LEU A 162 1.72 -5.16 18.39
CA LEU A 162 1.78 -6.58 18.02
C LEU A 162 1.05 -6.88 16.72
N THR A 163 0.04 -6.09 16.34
CA THR A 163 -0.79 -6.36 15.17
C THR A 163 -1.44 -5.08 14.63
N TYR A 164 -1.50 -4.98 13.31
CA TYR A 164 -2.29 -4.01 12.56
C TYR A 164 -3.37 -4.77 11.78
N TYR A 165 -4.63 -4.30 11.87
CA TYR A 165 -5.74 -4.83 11.11
C TYR A 165 -6.13 -3.85 10.02
N PHE A 166 -6.47 -4.39 8.85
CA PHE A 166 -6.95 -3.64 7.71
C PHE A 166 -8.23 -4.28 7.19
N ASN A 167 -9.30 -3.50 7.11
CA ASN A 167 -10.54 -3.91 6.48
C ASN A 167 -10.38 -3.87 4.97
N ALA A 168 -11.19 -4.63 4.23
CA ALA A 168 -11.22 -4.57 2.78
C ALA A 168 -12.66 -4.50 2.28
N SER A 169 -12.83 -3.91 1.11
CA SER A 169 -14.10 -3.81 0.41
C SER A 169 -14.06 -4.63 -0.87
N SER A 170 -15.17 -5.30 -1.19
CA SER A 170 -15.31 -6.03 -2.45
C SER A 170 -15.85 -5.10 -3.54
N THR A 171 -15.20 -5.07 -4.70
CA THR A 171 -15.64 -4.32 -5.88
C THR A 171 -15.48 -5.14 -7.15
N ASP A 172 -16.21 -4.82 -8.22
CA ASP A 172 -16.02 -5.49 -9.51
C ASP A 172 -14.65 -5.11 -10.09
N CYS A 173 -13.80 -6.10 -10.36
CA CYS A 173 -12.46 -5.88 -10.92
C CYS A 173 -12.50 -5.11 -12.25
N ARG A 174 -13.59 -5.22 -13.03
CA ARG A 174 -13.76 -4.50 -14.30
C ARG A 174 -13.93 -2.99 -14.08
N PHE A 175 -14.48 -2.58 -12.94
CA PHE A 175 -14.54 -1.17 -12.57
C PHE A 175 -13.13 -0.59 -12.41
N LEU A 176 -12.23 -1.34 -11.75
CA LEU A 176 -10.82 -0.97 -11.58
C LEU A 176 -10.10 -0.85 -12.93
N ALA A 177 -10.35 -1.81 -13.83
CA ALA A 177 -9.80 -1.79 -15.18
C ALA A 177 -10.22 -0.51 -15.95
N GLY A 178 -11.51 -0.16 -15.89
CA GLY A 178 -12.06 1.03 -16.54
C GLY A 178 -11.51 2.33 -15.96
N ALA A 179 -11.47 2.45 -14.63
CA ALA A 179 -10.93 3.63 -13.93
C ALA A 179 -9.44 3.86 -14.26
N ARG A 180 -8.63 2.80 -14.28
CA ARG A 180 -7.20 2.89 -14.61
C ARG A 180 -6.97 3.33 -16.06
N LEU A 181 -7.77 2.83 -17.01
CA LEU A 181 -7.70 3.23 -18.42
C LEU A 181 -8.10 4.71 -18.62
N GLN A 182 -9.12 5.19 -17.90
CA GLN A 182 -9.52 6.59 -17.96
C GLN A 182 -8.46 7.52 -17.36
N GLY A 183 -7.87 7.17 -16.21
CA GLY A 183 -6.75 7.93 -15.63
C GLY A 183 -5.54 8.00 -16.58
N LEU A 184 -5.18 6.89 -17.22
CA LEU A 184 -4.13 6.84 -18.23
C LEU A 184 -4.45 7.71 -19.46
N SER A 185 -5.71 7.79 -19.86
CA SER A 185 -6.14 8.66 -20.98
C SER A 185 -6.00 10.14 -20.66
N ILE A 186 -6.29 10.55 -19.41
CA ILE A 186 -6.13 11.93 -18.93
C ILE A 186 -4.64 12.28 -18.84
N ILE A 187 -3.81 11.40 -18.29
CA ILE A 187 -2.34 11.59 -18.24
C ILE A 187 -1.76 11.72 -19.66
N ARG A 188 -2.22 10.90 -20.61
CA ARG A 188 -1.80 11.01 -22.03
C ARG A 188 -2.25 12.32 -22.68
N ALA A 189 -3.46 12.80 -22.40
CA ALA A 189 -3.93 14.09 -22.88
C ALA A 189 -3.12 15.26 -22.31
N LEU A 190 -2.77 15.20 -21.01
CA LEU A 190 -1.89 16.18 -20.36
C LEU A 190 -0.44 16.12 -20.87
N ALA A 191 0.07 14.93 -21.19
CA ALA A 191 1.39 14.76 -21.80
C ALA A 191 1.43 15.29 -23.24
N ALA A 192 0.34 15.15 -24.00
CA ALA A 192 0.21 15.72 -25.35
C ALA A 192 0.15 17.26 -25.34
N LEU A 193 -0.44 17.87 -24.31
CA LEU A 193 -0.46 19.33 -24.08
C LEU A 193 0.89 19.89 -23.60
N LYS A 194 1.82 19.04 -23.15
CA LYS A 194 3.17 19.43 -22.71
C LYS A 194 4.21 19.43 -23.83
N CYS A 195 3.82 19.04 -25.04
CA CYS A 195 4.65 19.01 -26.25
C CYS A 195 3.97 19.76 -27.42
N SER A 196 3.41 20.94 -27.16
CA SER A 196 2.93 21.88 -28.18
C SER A 196 3.31 23.31 -27.84
#